data_AF-A0A564YCD8-F1
#
_entry.id   AF-A0A564YCD8-F1
#
_cell.length_a   1.000
_cell.length_b   1.000
_cell.length_c   1.000
_cell.angle_alpha   90.00
_cell.angle_beta   90.00
_cell.angle_gamma   90.00
#
_symmetry.space_group_name_H-M   'P 1'
#
loop_
_entity.id
_entity.type
_entity.pdbx_description
1 polymer ?
#
loop_
_entity_poly.entity_id
_entity_poly.type
_entity_poly.pdbx_seq_one_letter_code
_entity_poly.pdbx_strand_id
1 'polypeptide(L)'
;MPRKRPSSTALSEDVSKWYAGHNRYLLESMLVFSLRRGFTRASWKIASAMRKGGIQLSSMTLWCFNAQSKCLRDMSKKIGDTKLSIILEEVSNAAEALSIAAGPESPYAKPLHSYKCHADKILMYLSLESFKGDQLSEVIVKLNQKFPPHSTDSEVQSFRAEFAKILSSIDEIRRFVSQNWLSGRDMAFKVLFDDVRNVSQHLPPTCIDQVGTRHHGLFVQAVSKTDTHLGQILLSAFKNEANGKITESKLLQIMNAMESQ
;
A
#
# COMPACT_ATOMS: atom_id res chain seq x y z
N MET A 1 -43.90 39.74 -2.79
CA MET A 1 -42.46 39.52 -3.05
C MET A 1 -42.23 38.07 -3.44
N PRO A 2 -41.83 37.77 -4.68
CA PRO A 2 -41.57 36.39 -5.09
C PRO A 2 -40.18 35.95 -4.63
N ARG A 3 -40.10 34.80 -3.96
CA ARG A 3 -38.85 34.15 -3.55
C ARG A 3 -38.03 33.81 -4.79
N LYS A 4 -36.92 34.52 -5.01
CA LYS A 4 -35.87 34.11 -5.96
C LYS A 4 -35.37 32.72 -5.55
N ARG A 5 -35.52 31.73 -6.43
CA ARG A 5 -34.79 30.46 -6.34
C ARG A 5 -33.29 30.78 -6.36
N PRO A 6 -32.45 30.08 -5.57
CA PRO A 6 -31.02 30.17 -5.76
C PRO A 6 -30.72 29.65 -7.16
N SER A 7 -30.04 30.48 -7.95
CA SER A 7 -29.43 30.08 -9.22
C SER A 7 -28.59 28.84 -8.98
N SER A 8 -28.86 27.78 -9.74
CA SER A 8 -27.92 26.66 -9.85
C SER A 8 -26.60 27.22 -10.33
N THR A 9 -25.64 27.37 -9.44
CA THR A 9 -24.23 27.35 -9.80
C THR A 9 -24.00 25.97 -10.37
N ALA A 10 -24.23 25.87 -11.68
CA ALA A 10 -23.64 24.83 -12.49
C ALA A 10 -22.15 24.94 -12.23
N LEU A 11 -21.64 24.10 -11.31
CA LEU A 11 -20.28 23.61 -11.42
C LEU A 11 -20.16 23.19 -12.88
N SER A 12 -19.31 23.87 -13.65
CA SER A 12 -18.96 23.40 -14.97
C SER A 12 -18.15 22.12 -14.78
N GLU A 13 -18.85 21.03 -14.48
CA GLU A 13 -18.36 19.68 -14.63
C GLU A 13 -18.28 19.41 -16.13
N ASP A 14 -17.30 20.05 -16.79
CA ASP A 14 -16.75 19.50 -18.03
C ASP A 14 -15.62 18.50 -17.67
N VAL A 15 -15.92 17.61 -16.70
CA VAL A 15 -15.11 16.44 -16.34
C VAL A 15 -15.11 15.41 -17.50
N SER A 16 -15.98 15.62 -18.48
CA SER A 16 -16.22 14.70 -19.61
C SER A 16 -15.11 14.70 -20.67
N LYS A 17 -14.28 15.75 -20.79
CA LYS A 17 -13.37 15.92 -21.95
C LYS A 17 -11.89 15.60 -21.72
N TRP A 18 -11.45 15.29 -20.51
CA TRP A 18 -10.01 15.08 -20.22
C TRP A 18 -9.59 13.62 -19.90
N TYR A 19 -10.53 12.68 -19.71
CA TYR A 19 -10.24 11.35 -19.13
C TYR A 19 -11.00 10.16 -19.74
N ALA A 20 -11.12 10.09 -21.06
CA ALA A 20 -11.65 8.90 -21.73
C ALA A 20 -10.61 7.75 -21.73
N GLY A 21 -10.51 6.96 -20.65
CA GLY A 21 -9.86 5.64 -20.57
C GLY A 21 -8.34 5.53 -20.75
N HIS A 22 -7.74 6.26 -21.70
CA HIS A 22 -6.35 6.08 -22.14
C HIS A 22 -5.32 6.70 -21.18
N ASN A 23 -5.55 7.91 -20.66
CA ASN A 23 -4.70 8.47 -19.59
C ASN A 23 -4.76 7.62 -18.31
N ARG A 24 -5.93 7.04 -18.02
CA ARG A 24 -6.09 6.10 -16.91
C ARG A 24 -5.21 4.87 -17.10
N TYR A 25 -5.25 4.24 -18.28
CA TYR A 25 -4.41 3.09 -18.59
C TYR A 25 -2.91 3.38 -18.40
N LEU A 26 -2.43 4.53 -18.88
CA LEU A 26 -1.02 4.92 -18.76
C LEU A 26 -0.62 5.20 -17.30
N LEU A 27 -1.45 5.95 -16.56
CA LEU A 27 -1.19 6.23 -15.15
C LEU A 27 -1.24 4.96 -14.28
N GLU A 28 -2.21 4.07 -14.51
CA GLU A 28 -2.26 2.76 -13.85
C GLU A 28 -1.03 1.92 -14.18
N SER A 29 -0.60 1.90 -15.45
CA SER A 29 0.60 1.18 -15.89
C SER A 29 1.87 1.70 -15.22
N MET A 30 2.00 3.03 -15.08
CA MET A 30 3.12 3.66 -14.37
C MET A 30 3.06 3.38 -12.86
N LEU A 31 1.88 3.41 -12.26
CA LEU A 31 1.70 3.17 -10.82
C LEU A 31 2.04 1.73 -10.45
N VAL A 32 1.50 0.75 -11.18
CA VAL A 32 1.79 -0.67 -10.97
C VAL A 32 3.28 -0.95 -11.14
N PHE A 33 3.90 -0.41 -12.19
CA PHE A 33 5.34 -0.53 -12.39
C PHE A 33 6.13 0.06 -11.20
N SER A 34 5.74 1.26 -10.73
CA SER A 34 6.41 1.92 -9.61
C SER A 34 6.29 1.13 -8.30
N LEU A 35 5.12 0.57 -8.01
CA LEU A 35 4.88 -0.25 -6.82
C LEU A 35 5.66 -1.58 -6.85
N ARG A 36 5.76 -2.21 -8.02
CA ARG A 36 6.58 -3.43 -8.24
C ARG A 36 8.07 -3.16 -8.02
N ARG A 37 8.55 -1.98 -8.42
CA ARG A 37 9.95 -1.56 -8.29
C ARG A 37 10.29 -0.94 -6.93
N GLY A 38 9.31 -0.69 -6.07
CA GLY A 38 9.50 0.01 -4.80
C GLY A 38 9.84 1.50 -4.98
N PHE A 39 9.44 2.10 -6.10
CA PHE A 39 9.63 3.53 -6.39
C PHE A 39 8.56 4.35 -5.67
N THR A 40 8.76 4.55 -4.35
CA THR A 40 7.76 5.17 -3.46
C THR A 40 7.42 6.61 -3.83
N ARG A 41 8.40 7.42 -4.25
CA ARG A 41 8.19 8.83 -4.63
C ARG A 41 7.43 8.92 -5.95
N ALA A 42 7.80 8.12 -6.94
CA ALA A 42 7.08 8.07 -8.20
C ALA A 42 5.63 7.59 -7.99
N SER A 43 5.44 6.51 -7.22
CA SER A 43 4.10 5.99 -6.88
C SER A 43 3.22 7.06 -6.25
N TRP A 44 3.75 7.86 -5.32
CA TRP A 44 3.01 8.95 -4.69
C TRP A 44 2.62 10.05 -5.68
N LYS A 45 3.56 10.46 -6.54
CA LYS A 45 3.29 11.51 -7.54
C LYS A 45 2.26 11.06 -8.57
N ILE A 46 2.35 9.83 -9.05
CA ILE A 46 1.38 9.22 -9.98
C ILE A 46 0.00 9.11 -9.30
N ALA A 47 -0.08 8.56 -8.09
CA ALA A 47 -1.34 8.46 -7.35
C ALA A 47 -1.95 9.83 -7.02
N SER A 48 -1.13 10.86 -6.80
CA SER A 48 -1.59 12.24 -6.65
C SER A 48 -2.21 12.77 -7.95
N ALA A 49 -1.56 12.57 -9.09
CA ALA A 49 -2.09 12.95 -10.40
C ALA A 49 -3.40 12.22 -10.72
N MET A 50 -3.47 10.90 -10.46
CA MET A 50 -4.69 10.11 -10.59
C MET A 50 -5.83 10.69 -9.76
N ARG A 51 -5.59 11.02 -8.48
CA ARG A 51 -6.60 11.64 -7.60
C ARG A 51 -7.06 13.01 -8.07
N LYS A 52 -6.13 13.87 -8.51
CA LYS A 52 -6.47 15.18 -9.12
C LYS A 52 -7.34 15.01 -10.36
N GLY A 53 -7.12 13.93 -11.12
CA GLY A 53 -7.93 13.57 -12.29
C GLY A 53 -9.20 12.77 -12.00
N GLY A 54 -9.59 12.59 -10.72
CA GLY A 54 -10.77 11.80 -10.35
C GLY A 54 -10.65 10.29 -10.61
N ILE A 55 -9.44 9.78 -10.87
CA ILE A 55 -9.19 8.36 -11.12
C ILE A 55 -9.00 7.64 -9.78
N GLN A 56 -9.87 6.67 -9.52
CA GLN A 56 -9.77 5.78 -8.36
C GLN A 56 -8.81 4.62 -8.66
N LEU A 57 -7.93 4.32 -7.69
CA LEU A 57 -7.06 3.16 -7.74
C LEU A 57 -7.86 1.88 -7.50
N SER A 58 -7.53 0.80 -8.20
CA SER A 58 -8.04 -0.54 -7.86
C SER A 58 -7.66 -0.90 -6.43
N SER A 59 -8.48 -1.70 -5.72
CA SER A 59 -8.27 -2.04 -4.31
C SER A 59 -6.88 -2.62 -4.01
N MET A 60 -6.36 -3.53 -4.85
CA MET A 60 -5.02 -4.11 -4.67
C MET A 60 -3.90 -3.07 -4.78
N THR A 61 -3.96 -2.22 -5.81
CA THR A 61 -3.00 -1.14 -6.04
C THR A 61 -3.06 -0.09 -4.92
N LEU A 62 -4.27 0.26 -4.47
CA LEU A 62 -4.49 1.19 -3.36
C LEU A 62 -3.91 0.63 -2.06
N TRP A 63 -4.13 -0.65 -1.78
CA TRP A 63 -3.57 -1.32 -0.61
C TRP A 63 -2.04 -1.34 -0.67
N CYS A 64 -1.44 -1.76 -1.80
CA CYS A 64 0.02 -1.72 -1.98
C CYS A 64 0.57 -0.31 -1.77
N PHE A 65 -0.11 0.70 -2.32
CA PHE A 65 0.28 2.10 -2.17
C PHE A 65 0.27 2.56 -0.70
N ASN A 66 -0.80 2.27 0.04
CA ASN A 66 -0.94 2.67 1.44
C ASN A 66 0.03 1.91 2.36
N ALA A 67 0.18 0.60 2.15
CA ALA A 67 1.06 -0.26 2.93
C ALA A 67 2.55 0.04 2.71
N GLN A 68 2.93 0.60 1.54
CA GLN A 68 4.30 1.09 1.28
C GLN A 68 4.50 2.57 1.63
N SER A 69 3.48 3.25 2.14
CA SER A 69 3.49 4.71 2.27
C SER A 69 4.64 5.21 3.17
N LYS A 70 5.21 6.35 2.78
CA LYS A 70 6.22 7.03 3.61
C LYS A 70 5.68 7.37 5.00
N CYS A 71 4.39 7.74 5.08
CA CYS A 71 3.72 8.04 6.33
C CYS A 71 3.82 6.86 7.31
N LEU A 72 3.45 5.66 6.88
CA LEU A 72 3.53 4.45 7.71
C LEU A 72 4.98 4.15 8.13
N ARG A 73 5.95 4.30 7.22
CA ARG A 73 7.39 4.13 7.52
C ARG A 73 7.95 5.15 8.50
N ASP A 74 7.44 6.37 8.50
CA ASP A 74 7.90 7.42 9.42
C ASP A 74 7.24 7.24 10.79
N MET A 75 5.96 6.85 10.84
CA MET A 75 5.27 6.51 12.09
C MET A 75 5.85 5.25 12.73
N SER A 76 6.24 4.25 11.93
CA SER A 76 6.85 3.01 12.44
C SER A 76 8.20 3.23 13.11
N LYS A 77 8.80 4.42 13.06
CA LYS A 77 10.04 4.77 13.78
C LYS A 77 9.77 5.46 15.12
N LYS A 78 8.54 5.93 15.34
CA LYS A 78 8.14 6.64 16.55
C LYS A 78 7.49 5.67 17.53
N ILE A 79 7.99 5.62 18.76
CA ILE A 79 7.40 4.83 19.84
C ILE A 79 6.17 5.55 20.38
N GLY A 80 5.09 4.82 20.67
CA GLY A 80 3.88 5.39 21.27
C GLY A 80 2.99 6.23 20.34
N ASP A 81 3.19 6.17 19.02
CA ASP A 81 2.29 6.85 18.07
C ASP A 81 0.95 6.09 17.99
N THR A 82 -0.09 6.65 18.60
CA THR A 82 -1.43 6.01 18.64
C THR A 82 -2.08 5.88 17.26
N LYS A 83 -1.70 6.72 16.28
CA LYS A 83 -2.22 6.64 14.92
C LYS A 83 -1.66 5.45 14.16
N LEU A 84 -0.45 4.99 14.53
CA LEU A 84 0.18 3.83 13.91
C LEU A 84 -0.69 2.58 14.03
N SER A 85 -1.22 2.31 15.23
CA SER A 85 -2.09 1.17 15.49
C SER A 85 -3.38 1.23 14.65
N ILE A 86 -3.99 2.41 14.51
CA ILE A 86 -5.22 2.59 13.72
C ILE A 86 -4.95 2.29 12.24
N ILE A 87 -3.91 2.89 11.67
CA ILE A 87 -3.58 2.72 10.25
C ILE A 87 -3.15 1.28 9.97
N LEU A 88 -2.37 0.67 10.86
CA LEU A 88 -1.92 -0.70 10.67
C LEU A 88 -3.10 -1.70 10.78
N GLU A 89 -4.06 -1.44 11.66
CA GLU A 89 -5.31 -2.21 11.76
C GLU A 89 -6.11 -2.13 10.45
N GLU A 90 -6.31 -0.93 9.90
CA GLU A 90 -7.00 -0.73 8.62
C GLU A 90 -6.31 -1.47 7.46
N VAL A 91 -4.98 -1.38 7.37
CA VAL A 91 -4.23 -2.04 6.30
C VAL A 91 -4.20 -3.56 6.49
N SER A 92 -4.18 -4.06 7.72
CA SER A 92 -4.29 -5.50 8.04
C SER A 92 -5.66 -6.06 7.61
N ASN A 93 -6.75 -5.40 8.01
CA ASN A 93 -8.11 -5.80 7.64
C ASN A 93 -8.34 -5.73 6.13
N ALA A 94 -7.77 -4.72 5.46
CA ALA A 94 -7.82 -4.62 4.01
C ALA A 94 -7.02 -5.74 3.32
N ALA A 95 -5.91 -6.22 3.91
CA ALA A 95 -5.17 -7.36 3.38
C ALA A 95 -5.99 -8.65 3.44
N GLU A 96 -6.72 -8.88 4.54
CA GLU A 96 -7.64 -10.00 4.69
C GLU A 96 -8.76 -9.95 3.67
N ALA A 97 -9.44 -8.81 3.55
CA ALA A 97 -10.53 -8.62 2.59
C ALA A 97 -10.06 -8.85 1.15
N LEU A 98 -8.86 -8.37 0.80
CA LEU A 98 -8.26 -8.62 -0.51
C LEU A 98 -7.91 -10.09 -0.72
N SER A 99 -7.40 -10.78 0.30
CA SER A 99 -7.08 -12.20 0.22
C SER A 99 -8.34 -13.04 -0.03
N ILE A 100 -9.43 -12.72 0.68
CA ILE A 100 -10.73 -13.38 0.49
C ILE A 100 -11.26 -13.11 -0.90
N ALA A 101 -11.24 -11.84 -1.35
CA ALA A 101 -11.74 -11.45 -2.67
C ALA A 101 -10.92 -12.04 -3.82
N ALA A 102 -9.61 -12.23 -3.64
CA ALA A 102 -8.73 -12.82 -4.64
C ALA A 102 -8.92 -14.34 -4.77
N GLY A 103 -9.36 -15.01 -3.69
CA GLY A 103 -9.53 -16.45 -3.63
C GLY A 103 -8.23 -17.21 -3.28
N PRO A 104 -8.35 -18.47 -2.81
CA PRO A 104 -7.23 -19.25 -2.26
C PRO A 104 -6.15 -19.60 -3.30
N GLU A 105 -6.55 -19.78 -4.57
CA GLU A 105 -5.63 -20.10 -5.68
C GLU A 105 -4.89 -18.87 -6.22
N SER A 106 -5.18 -17.68 -5.69
CA SER A 106 -4.57 -16.45 -6.15
C SER A 106 -3.09 -16.38 -5.75
N PRO A 107 -2.20 -15.87 -6.64
CA PRO A 107 -0.83 -15.58 -6.25
C PRO A 107 -0.71 -14.57 -5.11
N TYR A 108 -1.77 -13.81 -4.81
CA TYR A 108 -1.80 -12.85 -3.71
C TYR A 108 -2.20 -13.45 -2.36
N ALA A 109 -2.84 -14.63 -2.33
CA ALA A 109 -3.45 -15.17 -1.11
C ALA A 109 -2.42 -15.38 0.00
N LYS A 110 -1.34 -16.11 -0.29
CA LYS A 110 -0.28 -16.37 0.70
C LYS A 110 0.47 -15.09 1.11
N PRO A 111 0.94 -14.21 0.19
CA PRO A 111 1.58 -12.96 0.57
C PRO A 111 0.70 -12.02 1.42
N LEU A 112 -0.59 -11.88 1.10
CA LEU A 112 -1.52 -11.06 1.87
C LEU A 112 -1.78 -11.64 3.26
N HIS A 113 -1.90 -12.97 3.37
CA HIS A 113 -2.05 -13.65 4.65
C HIS A 113 -0.80 -13.46 5.53
N SER A 114 0.40 -13.59 4.97
CA SER A 114 1.66 -13.32 5.69
C SER A 114 1.71 -11.88 6.21
N TYR A 115 1.38 -10.89 5.36
CA TYR A 115 1.29 -9.50 5.78
C TYR A 115 0.33 -9.32 6.96
N LYS A 116 -0.90 -9.87 6.85
CA LYS A 116 -1.92 -9.78 7.89
C LYS A 116 -1.42 -10.37 9.20
N CYS A 117 -0.84 -11.58 9.16
CA CYS A 117 -0.30 -12.25 10.33
C CYS A 117 0.77 -11.39 11.02
N HIS A 118 1.76 -10.88 10.28
CA HIS A 118 2.80 -10.02 10.85
C HIS A 118 2.25 -8.68 11.35
N ALA A 119 1.32 -8.06 10.64
CA ALA A 119 0.65 -6.83 11.08
C ALA A 119 -0.10 -7.05 12.40
N ASP A 120 -0.83 -8.15 12.52
CA ASP A 120 -1.59 -8.50 13.72
C ASP A 120 -0.67 -8.79 14.92
N LYS A 121 0.47 -9.47 14.71
CA LYS A 121 1.49 -9.64 15.76
C LYS A 121 2.03 -8.30 16.24
N ILE A 122 2.38 -7.40 15.31
CA ILE A 122 2.84 -6.05 15.63
C ILE A 122 1.76 -5.29 16.39
N LEU A 123 0.49 -5.37 15.98
CA LEU A 123 -0.63 -4.71 16.67
C LEU A 123 -0.85 -5.22 18.11
N MET A 124 -0.52 -6.48 18.37
CA MET A 124 -0.50 -7.03 19.73
C MET A 124 0.67 -6.47 20.54
N TYR A 125 1.88 -6.40 19.97
CA TYR A 125 3.03 -5.83 20.67
C TYR A 125 2.90 -4.32 20.91
N LEU A 126 2.33 -3.57 19.96
CA LEU A 126 2.01 -2.15 20.14
C LEU A 126 1.02 -1.92 21.29
N SER A 127 0.08 -2.84 21.53
CA SER A 127 -0.82 -2.75 22.68
C SER A 127 -0.10 -2.89 24.02
N LEU A 128 1.07 -3.54 24.02
CA LEU A 128 1.93 -3.65 25.20
C LEU A 128 2.81 -2.41 25.40
N GLU A 129 3.19 -1.68 24.34
CA GLU A 129 3.97 -0.44 24.46
C GLU A 129 3.26 0.62 25.31
N SER A 130 1.94 0.75 25.12
CA SER A 130 1.11 1.74 25.81
C SER A 130 0.34 1.16 27.00
N PHE A 131 0.73 -0.03 27.47
CA PHE A 131 -0.04 -0.80 28.44
C PHE A 131 -0.13 -0.12 29.80
N LYS A 132 -1.35 -0.03 30.32
CA LYS A 132 -1.67 0.28 31.71
C LYS A 132 -2.24 -0.96 32.40
N GLY A 133 -1.95 -1.14 33.68
CA GLY A 133 -2.27 -2.38 34.42
C GLY A 133 -3.74 -2.79 34.43
N ASP A 134 -4.65 -1.85 34.18
CA ASP A 134 -6.11 -2.04 34.07
C ASP A 134 -6.58 -2.53 32.69
N GLN A 135 -5.70 -2.55 31.68
CA GLN A 135 -6.06 -2.85 30.27
C GLN A 135 -5.90 -4.33 29.87
N LEU A 136 -5.61 -5.22 30.82
CA LEU A 136 -5.33 -6.63 30.50
C LEU A 136 -6.51 -7.32 29.79
N SER A 137 -7.74 -7.02 30.19
CA SER A 137 -8.95 -7.56 29.57
C SER A 137 -9.07 -7.13 28.10
N GLU A 138 -8.78 -5.86 27.78
CA GLU A 138 -8.80 -5.33 26.41
C GLU A 138 -7.75 -6.02 25.53
N VAL A 139 -6.55 -6.24 26.06
CA VAL A 139 -5.49 -6.97 25.36
C VAL A 139 -5.88 -8.42 25.07
N ILE A 140 -6.53 -9.10 26.03
CA ILE A 140 -7.03 -10.48 25.83
C ILE A 140 -8.14 -10.52 24.79
N VAL A 141 -9.06 -9.56 24.80
CA VAL A 141 -10.10 -9.44 23.77
C VAL A 141 -9.46 -9.26 22.39
N LYS A 142 -8.48 -8.36 22.26
CA LYS A 142 -7.76 -8.13 21.01
C LYS A 142 -7.00 -9.37 20.55
N LEU A 143 -6.36 -10.11 21.47
CA LEU A 143 -5.71 -11.38 21.17
C LEU A 143 -6.71 -12.40 20.61
N ASN A 144 -7.87 -12.55 21.22
CA ASN A 144 -8.88 -13.51 20.78
C ASN A 144 -9.55 -13.12 19.44
N GLN A 145 -9.61 -11.83 19.13
CA GLN A 145 -10.09 -11.34 17.83
C GLN A 145 -9.07 -11.62 16.72
N LYS A 146 -7.79 -11.31 16.94
CA LYS A 146 -6.74 -11.43 15.91
C LYS A 146 -6.22 -12.85 15.75
N PHE A 147 -6.16 -13.58 16.86
CA PHE A 147 -5.63 -14.94 16.95
C PHE A 147 -6.65 -15.81 17.68
N PRO A 148 -7.70 -16.32 17.00
CA PRO A 148 -8.78 -17.03 17.67
C PRO A 148 -8.31 -18.31 18.38
N PRO A 149 -8.79 -18.61 19.61
CA PRO A 149 -8.39 -19.81 20.35
C PRO A 149 -8.75 -21.12 19.66
N HIS A 150 -9.80 -21.11 18.85
CA HIS A 150 -10.30 -22.28 18.12
C HIS A 150 -9.69 -22.40 16.71
N SER A 151 -8.71 -21.56 16.35
CA SER A 151 -8.02 -21.67 15.07
C SER A 151 -7.26 -22.99 14.96
N THR A 152 -7.38 -23.67 13.83
CA THR A 152 -6.58 -24.88 13.52
C THR A 152 -5.18 -24.54 12.99
N ASP A 153 -4.89 -23.26 12.78
CA ASP A 153 -3.59 -22.79 12.30
C ASP A 153 -2.51 -22.89 13.40
N SER A 154 -1.46 -23.66 13.13
CA SER A 154 -0.33 -23.84 14.04
C SER A 154 0.41 -22.55 14.37
N GLU A 155 0.49 -21.61 13.43
CA GLU A 155 1.14 -20.31 13.65
C GLU A 155 0.33 -19.46 14.62
N VAL A 156 -0.99 -19.47 14.49
CA VAL A 156 -1.91 -18.81 15.42
C VAL A 156 -1.75 -19.39 16.82
N GLN A 157 -1.74 -20.72 16.96
CA GLN A 157 -1.59 -21.37 18.26
C GLN A 157 -0.21 -21.13 18.89
N SER A 158 0.86 -21.17 18.09
CA SER A 158 2.22 -20.87 18.56
C SER A 158 2.31 -19.45 19.09
N PHE A 159 1.81 -18.47 18.31
CA PHE A 159 1.81 -17.07 18.73
C PHE A 159 0.98 -16.85 20.00
N ARG A 160 -0.21 -17.46 20.10
CA ARG A 160 -1.03 -17.38 21.32
C ARG A 160 -0.31 -17.90 22.55
N ALA A 161 0.36 -19.05 22.44
CA ALA A 161 1.11 -19.63 23.55
C ALA A 161 2.29 -18.74 23.98
N GLU A 162 3.02 -18.16 23.03
CA GLU A 162 4.08 -17.19 23.30
C GLU A 162 3.53 -15.93 23.95
N PHE A 163 2.45 -15.37 23.41
CA PHE A 163 1.85 -14.14 23.92
C PHE A 163 1.24 -14.33 25.31
N ALA A 164 0.64 -15.50 25.59
CA ALA A 164 0.12 -15.82 26.91
C ALA A 164 1.22 -15.84 27.99
N LYS A 165 2.45 -16.27 27.66
CA LYS A 165 3.60 -16.20 28.59
C LYS A 165 3.95 -14.76 28.93
N ILE A 166 3.89 -13.86 27.93
CA ILE A 166 4.12 -12.42 28.14
C ILE A 166 3.06 -11.84 29.09
N LEU A 167 1.79 -12.24 28.93
CA LEU A 167 0.68 -11.77 29.76
C LEU A 167 0.61 -12.38 31.17
N SER A 168 1.55 -13.24 31.55
CA SER A 168 1.51 -13.95 32.85
C SER A 168 1.66 -13.03 34.06
N SER A 169 2.33 -11.88 33.91
CA SER A 169 2.41 -10.83 34.93
C SER A 169 2.75 -9.47 34.32
N ILE A 170 2.51 -8.39 35.08
CA ILE A 170 2.89 -7.04 34.66
C ILE A 170 4.42 -6.92 34.48
N ASP A 171 5.20 -7.60 35.31
CA ASP A 171 6.66 -7.56 35.20
C ASP A 171 7.16 -8.27 33.95
N GLU A 172 6.50 -9.36 33.55
CA GLU A 172 6.78 -10.05 32.29
C GLU A 172 6.44 -9.19 31.06
N ILE A 173 5.34 -8.45 31.10
CA ILE A 173 5.00 -7.46 30.05
C ILE A 173 6.10 -6.39 29.96
N ARG A 174 6.49 -5.79 31.09
CA ARG A 174 7.54 -4.75 31.12
C ARG A 174 8.89 -5.28 30.63
N ARG A 175 9.24 -6.51 31.04
CA ARG A 175 10.45 -7.20 30.61
C ARG A 175 10.44 -7.43 29.10
N PHE A 176 9.36 -7.96 28.56
CA PHE A 176 9.20 -8.17 27.12
C PHE A 176 9.32 -6.86 26.34
N VAL A 177 8.61 -5.79 26.76
CA VAL A 177 8.64 -4.51 26.06
C VAL A 177 10.06 -3.95 26.02
N SER A 178 10.73 -3.88 27.17
CA SER A 178 12.06 -3.27 27.29
C SER A 178 13.18 -4.09 26.65
N GLN A 179 13.16 -5.41 26.77
CA GLN A 179 14.26 -6.27 26.34
C GLN A 179 14.11 -6.80 24.91
N ASN A 180 12.87 -7.10 24.49
CA ASN A 180 12.61 -7.82 23.23
C ASN A 180 11.92 -6.94 22.19
N TRP A 181 10.83 -6.28 22.57
CA TRP A 181 10.03 -5.57 21.59
C TRP A 181 10.70 -4.29 21.10
N LEU A 182 11.14 -3.40 21.99
CA LEU A 182 11.75 -2.13 21.57
C LEU A 182 13.02 -2.33 20.74
N SER A 183 13.83 -3.34 21.07
CA SER A 183 15.04 -3.70 20.32
C SER A 183 14.73 -4.39 18.98
N GLY A 184 13.65 -5.19 18.90
CA GLY A 184 13.22 -5.91 17.71
C GLY A 184 12.25 -5.15 16.80
N ARG A 185 11.72 -4.00 17.24
CA ARG A 185 10.63 -3.26 16.60
C ARG A 185 10.93 -2.89 15.14
N ASP A 186 12.11 -2.34 14.88
CA ASP A 186 12.52 -1.95 13.53
C ASP A 186 12.60 -3.15 12.59
N MET A 187 13.04 -4.31 13.08
CA MET A 187 13.07 -5.55 12.31
C MET A 187 11.66 -6.05 12.01
N ALA A 188 10.74 -6.00 12.98
CA ALA A 188 9.35 -6.40 12.78
C ALA A 188 8.69 -5.58 11.68
N PHE A 189 8.88 -4.25 11.69
CA PHE A 189 8.37 -3.39 10.62
C PHE A 189 9.08 -3.60 9.28
N LYS A 190 10.38 -3.92 9.28
CA LYS A 190 11.09 -4.28 8.06
C LYS A 190 10.48 -5.51 7.40
N VAL A 191 10.24 -6.58 8.17
CA VAL A 191 9.54 -7.80 7.71
C VAL A 191 8.19 -7.43 7.12
N LEU A 192 7.40 -6.63 7.84
CA LEU A 192 6.10 -6.16 7.34
C LEU A 192 6.21 -5.44 5.99
N PHE A 193 7.18 -4.54 5.82
CA PHE A 193 7.37 -3.84 4.54
C PHE A 193 7.90 -4.73 3.41
N ASP A 194 8.64 -5.78 3.75
CA ASP A 194 9.08 -6.80 2.79
C ASP A 194 7.89 -7.66 2.33
N ASP A 195 6.92 -7.96 3.20
CA ASP A 195 5.67 -8.63 2.80
C ASP A 195 4.88 -7.81 1.79
N VAL A 196 4.78 -6.48 1.99
CA VAL A 196 4.12 -5.61 1.01
C VAL A 196 4.82 -5.66 -0.34
N ARG A 197 6.16 -5.76 -0.35
CA ARG A 197 6.93 -5.91 -1.58
C ARG A 197 6.65 -7.27 -2.24
N ASN A 198 6.50 -8.34 -1.45
CA ASN A 198 6.14 -9.65 -1.97
C ASN A 198 4.76 -9.60 -2.66
N VAL A 199 3.76 -8.97 -2.03
CA VAL A 199 2.45 -8.75 -2.66
C VAL A 199 2.59 -7.91 -3.94
N SER A 200 3.36 -6.80 -3.90
CA SER A 200 3.46 -5.91 -5.04
C SER A 200 4.16 -6.56 -6.23
N GLN A 201 5.10 -7.48 -6.02
CA GLN A 201 5.76 -8.24 -7.09
C GLN A 201 4.79 -9.08 -7.93
N HIS A 202 3.67 -9.53 -7.35
CA HIS A 202 2.64 -10.27 -8.05
C HIS A 202 1.72 -9.40 -8.91
N LEU A 203 1.78 -8.06 -8.77
CA LEU A 203 1.04 -7.16 -9.65
C LEU A 203 1.40 -7.42 -11.13
N PRO A 204 0.44 -7.28 -12.06
CA PRO A 204 0.64 -7.65 -13.45
C PRO A 204 1.73 -6.78 -14.11
N PRO A 205 2.49 -7.34 -15.07
CA PRO A 205 3.37 -6.54 -15.90
C PRO A 205 2.58 -5.54 -16.74
N THR A 206 3.18 -4.40 -17.04
CA THR A 206 2.55 -3.29 -17.77
C THR A 206 3.33 -2.99 -19.04
N CYS A 207 2.82 -2.07 -19.88
CA CYS A 207 3.55 -1.63 -21.07
C CYS A 207 4.90 -0.99 -20.73
N ILE A 208 5.05 -0.42 -19.52
CA ILE A 208 6.28 0.19 -19.03
C ILE A 208 7.39 -0.87 -18.86
N ASP A 209 7.04 -2.12 -18.53
CA ASP A 209 8.02 -3.22 -18.41
C ASP A 209 8.71 -3.56 -19.74
N GLN A 210 8.14 -3.15 -20.88
CA GLN A 210 8.71 -3.44 -22.20
C GLN A 210 9.79 -2.42 -22.63
N VAL A 211 9.86 -1.27 -21.96
CA VAL A 211 10.87 -0.23 -22.25
C VAL A 211 12.28 -0.78 -22.02
N GLY A 212 13.23 -0.50 -22.93
CA GLY A 212 14.59 -1.01 -22.82
C GLY A 212 14.78 -2.49 -23.12
N THR A 213 13.71 -3.23 -23.43
CA THR A 213 13.78 -4.66 -23.77
C THR A 213 13.72 -4.90 -25.29
N ARG A 214 13.93 -6.14 -25.72
CA ARG A 214 13.68 -6.57 -27.12
C ARG A 214 12.23 -6.31 -27.59
N HIS A 215 11.31 -6.08 -26.64
CA HIS A 215 9.90 -5.81 -26.89
C HIS A 215 9.55 -4.32 -26.79
N HIS A 216 10.53 -3.40 -26.80
CA HIS A 216 10.28 -1.95 -26.75
C HIS A 216 9.28 -1.46 -27.81
N GLY A 217 9.26 -2.08 -29.00
CA GLY A 217 8.26 -1.79 -30.03
C GLY A 217 6.80 -1.99 -29.56
N LEU A 218 6.54 -2.94 -28.66
CA LEU A 218 5.21 -3.13 -28.07
C LEU A 218 4.81 -1.97 -27.16
N PHE A 219 5.76 -1.40 -26.39
CA PHE A 219 5.53 -0.19 -25.62
C PHE A 219 5.17 0.97 -26.55
N VAL A 220 5.97 1.20 -27.61
CA VAL A 220 5.71 2.29 -28.57
C VAL A 220 4.33 2.14 -29.21
N GLN A 221 3.97 0.93 -29.65
CA GLN A 221 2.66 0.66 -30.23
C GLN A 221 1.51 0.89 -29.23
N ALA A 222 1.65 0.38 -28.00
CA ALA A 222 0.62 0.53 -26.97
C ALA A 222 0.40 1.99 -26.60
N VAL A 223 1.47 2.76 -26.41
CA VAL A 223 1.38 4.18 -26.05
C VAL A 223 0.92 5.03 -27.23
N SER A 224 1.39 4.78 -28.44
CA SER A 224 0.97 5.58 -29.62
C SER A 224 -0.54 5.47 -29.89
N LYS A 225 -1.15 4.33 -29.59
CA LYS A 225 -2.61 4.12 -29.73
C LYS A 225 -3.45 4.93 -28.74
N THR A 226 -2.85 5.42 -27.65
CA THR A 226 -3.58 6.20 -26.64
C THR A 226 -3.91 7.61 -27.14
N ASP A 227 -3.06 8.15 -28.02
CA ASP A 227 -3.13 9.51 -28.55
C ASP A 227 -3.38 10.58 -27.48
N THR A 228 -2.67 10.47 -26.36
CA THR A 228 -2.74 11.45 -25.27
C THR A 228 -1.45 12.22 -25.09
N HIS A 229 -1.54 13.40 -24.47
CA HIS A 229 -0.37 14.20 -24.11
C HIS A 229 0.61 13.42 -23.22
N LEU A 230 0.12 12.69 -22.22
CA LEU A 230 0.94 11.78 -21.41
C LEU A 230 1.62 10.72 -22.29
N GLY A 231 0.90 10.17 -23.27
CA GLY A 231 1.48 9.25 -24.24
C GLY A 231 2.65 9.86 -25.02
N GLN A 232 2.51 11.10 -25.49
CA GLN A 232 3.59 11.83 -26.16
C GLN A 232 4.80 12.08 -25.25
N ILE A 233 4.58 12.47 -23.99
CA ILE A 233 5.65 12.64 -23.00
C ILE A 233 6.38 11.31 -22.79
N LEU A 234 5.65 10.21 -22.62
CA LEU A 234 6.22 8.88 -22.43
C LEU A 234 7.07 8.44 -23.61
N LEU A 235 6.55 8.58 -24.85
CA LEU A 235 7.28 8.24 -26.07
C LEU A 235 8.56 9.07 -26.21
N SER A 236 8.50 10.37 -25.90
CA SER A 236 9.66 11.26 -25.93
C SER A 236 10.70 10.87 -24.87
N ALA A 237 10.25 10.68 -23.62
CA ALA A 237 11.11 10.38 -22.47
C ALA A 237 11.84 9.04 -22.60
N PHE A 238 11.24 8.09 -23.33
CA PHE A 238 11.75 6.74 -23.51
C PHE A 238 12.30 6.45 -24.93
N LYS A 239 12.35 7.45 -25.81
CA LYS A 239 12.78 7.31 -27.22
C LYS A 239 14.16 6.65 -27.39
N ASN A 240 15.09 6.95 -26.50
CA ASN A 240 16.49 6.52 -26.58
C ASN A 240 16.87 5.47 -25.51
N GLU A 241 15.89 4.87 -24.82
CA GLU A 241 16.18 3.82 -23.83
C GLU A 241 16.45 2.49 -24.54
N ALA A 242 17.59 2.40 -25.22
CA ALA A 242 18.15 1.13 -25.65
C ALA A 242 18.87 0.51 -24.43
N ASN A 243 18.34 -0.58 -23.89
CA ASN A 243 18.93 -1.35 -22.77
C ASN A 243 18.99 -0.64 -21.40
N GLY A 244 18.30 0.49 -21.22
CA GLY A 244 18.27 1.24 -19.96
C GLY A 244 17.31 0.64 -18.93
N LYS A 245 17.77 0.49 -17.68
CA LYS A 245 16.86 0.22 -16.55
C LYS A 245 16.10 1.49 -16.21
N ILE A 246 14.77 1.47 -16.30
CA ILE A 246 13.93 2.61 -15.88
C ILE A 246 14.18 2.92 -14.40
N THR A 247 14.48 4.18 -14.10
CA THR A 247 14.73 4.67 -12.75
C THR A 247 13.54 5.46 -12.19
N GLU A 248 13.46 5.56 -10.87
CA GLU A 248 12.45 6.41 -10.21
C GLU A 248 12.56 7.88 -10.65
N SER A 249 13.78 8.39 -10.84
CA SER A 249 14.03 9.76 -11.29
C SER A 249 13.40 10.04 -12.66
N LYS A 250 13.48 9.09 -13.59
CA LYS A 250 12.87 9.22 -14.92
C LYS A 250 11.34 9.31 -14.82
N LEU A 251 10.70 8.49 -14.00
CA LEU A 251 9.25 8.58 -13.78
C LEU A 251 8.85 9.91 -13.14
N LEU A 252 9.64 10.43 -12.21
CA LEU A 252 9.41 11.74 -11.61
C LEU A 252 9.54 12.87 -12.64
N GLN A 253 10.51 12.80 -13.56
CA GLN A 253 10.65 13.78 -14.66
C GLN A 253 9.41 13.78 -15.56
N ILE A 254 8.90 12.60 -15.93
CA ILE A 254 7.68 12.45 -16.73
C ILE A 254 6.48 13.09 -16.01
N MET A 255 6.32 12.81 -14.72
CA MET A 255 5.24 13.41 -13.93
C MET A 255 5.39 14.91 -13.73
N ASN A 256 6.61 15.44 -13.62
CA ASN A 256 6.85 16.89 -13.54
C ASN A 256 6.51 17.59 -14.86
N ALA A 257 6.83 16.97 -15.99
CA ALA A 257 6.50 17.48 -17.32
C ALA A 257 4.98 17.61 -17.52
N MET A 258 4.20 16.68 -16.95
CA MET A 258 2.74 16.78 -16.94
C MET A 258 2.19 17.96 -16.11
N GLU A 259 2.86 18.37 -15.04
CA GLU A 259 2.39 19.43 -14.12
C GLU A 259 2.82 20.84 -14.54
N SER A 260 3.72 20.98 -15.50
CA SER A 260 4.29 22.27 -15.92
C SER A 260 3.41 23.02 -16.93
N GLN A 261 2.12 22.69 -16.99
CA GLN A 261 1.10 23.25 -17.89
C GLN A 261 -0.24 23.34 -17.15
#